data_AF-A0AAX2DMG3-F1
#
_entry.id   AF-A0AAX2DMG3-F1
#
_cell.length_a   1.000
_cell.length_b   1.000
_cell.length_c   1.000
_cell.angle_alpha   90.00
_cell.angle_beta   90.00
_cell.angle_gamma   90.00
#
_symmetry.space_group_name_H-M   'P 1'
#
loop_
_entity.id
_entity.type
_entity.pdbx_description
1 polymer ?
#
loop_
_entity_poly.entity_id
_entity_poly.type
_entity_poly.pdbx_seq_one_letter_code
_entity_poly.pdbx_strand_id
1 'polypeptide(L)'
;MSLTKDQKIATKQELAENLALTNLKIAEIAADLNTSEAKIERILNLKQNSLNDGWIFRNYLLKKVAEKGFTPVPPLTFSFHVGLFFSNPLLYTVHSSIAIPFLSLRKVV
;
A
#
# COMPACT_ATOMS: atom_id res chain seq x y z
N MET A 1 22.87 -4.91 -2.92
CA MET A 1 22.60 -6.22 -2.28
C MET A 1 21.77 -7.06 -3.25
N SER A 2 22.10 -8.34 -3.41
CA SER A 2 21.44 -9.23 -4.37
C SER A 2 20.55 -10.22 -3.62
N LEU A 3 19.27 -10.32 -4.03
CA LEU A 3 18.34 -11.30 -3.48
C LEU A 3 18.71 -12.73 -3.93
N THR A 4 18.57 -13.70 -3.04
CA THR A 4 18.63 -15.14 -3.40
C THR A 4 17.43 -15.52 -4.29
N LYS A 5 17.45 -16.71 -4.90
CA LYS A 5 16.32 -17.18 -5.73
C LYS A 5 15.01 -17.21 -4.95
N ASP A 6 15.02 -17.74 -3.74
CA ASP A 6 13.83 -17.85 -2.90
C ASP A 6 13.33 -16.48 -2.44
N GLN A 7 14.25 -15.56 -2.11
CA GLN A 7 13.90 -14.17 -1.79
C GLN A 7 13.27 -13.46 -2.99
N LYS A 8 13.74 -13.69 -4.21
CA LYS A 8 13.11 -13.14 -5.42
C LYS A 8 11.68 -13.66 -5.62
N ILE A 9 11.45 -14.94 -5.37
CA ILE A 9 10.12 -15.54 -5.48
C ILE A 9 9.19 -14.92 -4.43
N ALA A 10 9.63 -14.88 -3.18
CA ALA A 10 8.88 -14.27 -2.08
C ALA A 10 8.56 -12.79 -2.33
N THR A 11 9.53 -11.99 -2.78
CA THR A 11 9.30 -10.58 -3.10
C THR A 11 8.33 -10.39 -4.26
N LYS A 12 8.36 -11.25 -5.29
CA LYS A 12 7.39 -11.18 -6.39
C LYS A 12 5.97 -11.47 -5.91
N GLN A 13 5.81 -12.48 -5.06
CA GLN A 13 4.52 -12.82 -4.46
C GLN A 13 4.00 -11.67 -3.60
N GLU A 14 4.83 -11.13 -2.70
CA GLU A 14 4.48 -9.97 -1.87
C GLU A 14 3.99 -8.77 -2.69
N LEU A 15 4.71 -8.42 -3.77
CA LEU A 15 4.31 -7.29 -4.62
C LEU A 15 3.01 -7.57 -5.38
N ALA A 16 2.82 -8.79 -5.88
CA ALA A 16 1.61 -9.18 -6.60
C ALA A 16 0.37 -9.20 -5.69
N GLU A 17 0.50 -9.73 -4.48
CA GLU A 17 -0.58 -9.80 -3.49
C GLU A 17 -0.97 -8.40 -3.00
N ASN A 18 0.00 -7.56 -2.63
CA ASN A 18 -0.28 -6.18 -2.22
C ASN A 18 -0.91 -5.38 -3.38
N LEU A 19 -0.44 -5.57 -4.62
CA LEU A 19 -1.05 -4.94 -5.79
C LEU A 19 -2.53 -5.37 -5.95
N ALA A 20 -2.82 -6.66 -5.81
CA ALA A 20 -4.19 -7.18 -5.88
C ALA A 20 -5.09 -6.56 -4.79
N LEU A 21 -4.59 -6.41 -3.56
CA LEU A 21 -5.30 -5.74 -2.47
C LEU A 21 -5.61 -4.26 -2.78
N THR A 22 -4.72 -3.57 -3.50
CA THR A 22 -4.98 -2.19 -3.89
C THR A 22 -6.03 -2.05 -4.98
N ASN A 23 -6.36 -3.08 -5.77
CA ASN A 23 -7.23 -2.99 -6.95
C ASN A 23 -6.87 -1.80 -7.89
N LEU A 24 -5.59 -1.42 -7.94
CA LEU A 24 -5.07 -0.35 -8.80
C LEU A 24 -4.56 -0.93 -10.11
N LYS A 25 -4.75 -0.19 -11.20
CA LYS A 25 -4.18 -0.53 -12.51
C LYS A 25 -2.74 -0.02 -12.61
N ILE A 26 -1.93 -0.70 -13.43
CA ILE A 26 -0.53 -0.32 -13.67
C ILE A 26 -0.43 1.15 -14.16
N ALA A 27 -1.35 1.59 -15.02
CA ALA A 27 -1.42 2.97 -15.51
C ALA A 27 -1.62 4.00 -14.39
N GLU A 28 -2.48 3.70 -13.40
CA GLU A 28 -2.75 4.60 -12.26
C GLU A 28 -1.50 4.71 -11.37
N ILE A 29 -0.83 3.58 -11.13
CA ILE A 29 0.39 3.56 -10.32
C ILE A 29 1.54 4.28 -11.03
N ALA A 30 1.63 4.10 -12.34
CA ALA A 30 2.62 4.80 -13.17
C ALA A 30 2.41 6.32 -13.11
N ALA A 31 1.16 6.78 -13.19
CA ALA A 31 0.81 8.19 -13.03
C ALA A 31 1.16 8.71 -11.62
N ASP A 32 0.76 8.00 -10.57
CA ASP A 32 1.03 8.39 -9.17
C ASP A 32 2.53 8.48 -8.85
N LEU A 33 3.33 7.59 -9.42
CA LEU A 33 4.79 7.56 -9.23
C LEU A 33 5.55 8.39 -10.26
N ASN A 34 4.85 9.12 -11.12
CA ASN A 34 5.41 9.90 -12.23
C ASN A 34 6.44 9.08 -13.04
N THR A 35 6.03 7.89 -13.46
CA THR A 35 6.88 6.94 -14.18
C THR A 35 6.13 6.25 -15.32
N SER A 36 6.79 5.33 -16.03
CA SER A 36 6.17 4.59 -17.13
C SER A 36 5.66 3.22 -16.68
N GLU A 37 4.59 2.75 -17.32
CA GLU A 37 4.03 1.40 -17.09
C GLU A 37 5.09 0.32 -17.29
N ALA A 38 5.92 0.45 -18.33
CA ALA A 38 7.05 -0.45 -18.58
C ALA A 38 8.10 -0.46 -17.44
N LYS A 39 8.24 0.63 -16.68
CA LYS A 39 9.10 0.64 -15.47
C LYS A 39 8.44 -0.14 -14.34
N ILE A 40 7.12 0.05 -14.12
CA ILE A 40 6.36 -0.69 -13.12
C ILE A 40 6.40 -2.20 -13.39
N GLU A 41 6.18 -2.62 -14.63
CA GLU A 41 6.27 -4.03 -15.02
C GLU A 41 7.65 -4.63 -14.78
N ARG A 42 8.73 -3.87 -15.06
CA ARG A 42 10.10 -4.31 -14.77
C ARG A 42 10.32 -4.48 -13.27
N ILE A 43 9.78 -3.58 -12.45
CA ILE A 43 9.87 -3.68 -10.98
C ILE A 43 9.11 -4.92 -10.48
N LEU A 44 7.87 -5.13 -10.93
CA LEU A 44 7.07 -6.32 -10.59
C LEU A 44 7.79 -7.62 -10.95
N ASN A 45 8.54 -7.61 -12.06
CA ASN A 45 9.29 -8.78 -12.52
C ASN A 45 10.71 -8.89 -11.93
N LEU A 46 11.11 -7.97 -11.06
CA LEU A 46 12.48 -7.87 -10.52
C LEU A 46 13.57 -7.80 -11.62
N LYS A 47 13.26 -7.15 -12.75
CA LYS A 47 14.14 -6.96 -13.93
C LYS A 47 14.81 -5.58 -14.00
N GLN A 48 14.48 -4.70 -13.08
CA GLN A 48 15.06 -3.37 -12.89
C GLN A 48 16.45 -3.46 -12.23
N ASN A 49 17.36 -2.57 -12.63
CA ASN A 49 18.70 -2.49 -12.02
C ASN A 49 18.71 -1.69 -10.71
N SER A 50 17.73 -0.80 -10.50
CA SER A 50 17.65 0.07 -9.33
C SER A 50 16.90 -0.61 -8.18
N LEU A 51 17.60 -0.90 -7.09
CA LEU A 51 16.98 -1.36 -5.84
C LEU A 51 16.06 -0.29 -5.25
N ASN A 52 16.41 0.99 -5.41
CA ASN A 52 15.64 2.11 -4.88
C ASN A 52 14.24 2.17 -5.50
N ASP A 53 14.14 1.98 -6.82
CA ASP A 53 12.85 1.99 -7.51
C ASP A 53 11.92 0.87 -7.01
N GLY A 54 12.48 -0.32 -6.74
CA GLY A 54 11.72 -1.42 -6.16
C GLY A 54 11.22 -1.12 -4.74
N TRP A 55 12.04 -0.44 -3.94
CA TRP A 55 11.68 -0.07 -2.57
C TRP A 55 10.61 1.03 -2.53
N ILE A 56 10.71 2.04 -3.41
CA ILE A 56 9.69 3.09 -3.59
C ILE A 56 8.34 2.47 -3.96
N PHE A 57 8.34 1.59 -4.96
CA PHE A 57 7.12 0.91 -5.41
C PHE A 57 6.48 0.07 -4.30
N ARG A 58 7.29 -0.69 -3.55
CA ARG A 58 6.82 -1.47 -2.40
C ARG A 58 6.14 -0.58 -1.36
N ASN A 59 6.78 0.49 -0.93
CA ASN A 59 6.23 1.38 0.09
C ASN A 59 4.95 2.08 -0.38
N TYR A 60 4.88 2.43 -1.67
CA TYR A 60 3.66 2.93 -2.28
C TYR A 60 2.50 1.94 -2.14
N LEU A 61 2.72 0.66 -2.47
CA LEU A 61 1.69 -0.37 -2.32
C LEU A 61 1.25 -0.53 -0.86
N LEU A 62 2.20 -0.64 0.08
CA LEU A 62 1.87 -0.77 1.51
C LEU A 62 1.01 0.39 2.01
N LYS A 63 1.35 1.62 1.59
CA LYS A 63 0.57 2.81 1.92
C LYS A 63 -0.83 2.74 1.32
N LYS A 64 -0.97 2.35 0.06
CA LYS A 64 -2.27 2.22 -0.62
C LYS A 64 -3.16 1.14 -0.03
N VAL A 65 -2.58 0.02 0.40
CA VAL A 65 -3.30 -1.05 1.11
C VAL A 65 -3.82 -0.53 2.45
N ALA A 66 -2.98 0.18 3.21
CA ALA A 66 -3.37 0.79 4.49
C ALA A 66 -4.43 1.90 4.33
N GLU A 67 -4.32 2.76 3.31
CA GLU A 67 -5.31 3.80 2.96
C GLU A 67 -6.69 3.19 2.67
N LYS A 68 -6.75 1.93 2.19
CA LYS A 68 -7.99 1.18 1.97
C LYS A 68 -8.51 0.43 3.20
N GLY A 69 -7.82 0.54 4.34
CA GLY A 69 -8.19 -0.15 5.59
C GLY A 69 -7.81 -1.63 5.61
N PHE A 70 -7.00 -2.12 4.67
CA PHE A 70 -6.50 -3.49 4.66
C PHE A 70 -5.14 -3.59 5.37
N THR A 71 -4.82 -4.77 5.88
CA THR A 71 -3.49 -5.07 6.42
C THR A 71 -2.55 -5.48 5.28
N PRO A 72 -1.42 -4.79 5.07
CA PRO A 72 -0.45 -5.17 4.03
C PRO A 72 0.17 -6.54 4.28
N VAL A 73 0.43 -7.28 3.20
CA VAL A 73 1.14 -8.56 3.29
C VAL A 73 2.61 -8.29 3.63
N PRO A 74 3.13 -8.82 4.77
CA PRO A 74 4.53 -8.65 5.14
C PRO A 74 5.45 -9.52 4.27
N PRO A 75 6.75 -9.18 4.19
CA PRO A 75 7.71 -9.99 3.44
C PRO A 75 7.88 -11.36 4.09
N LEU A 76 7.74 -12.43 3.30
CA LEU A 76 7.84 -13.83 3.76
C LEU A 76 9.23 -14.23 4.31
N THR A 77 10.25 -13.37 4.19
CA THR A 77 11.64 -13.67 4.58
C THR A 77 12.29 -12.66 5.51
N PHE A 78 11.57 -11.67 6.01
CA PHE A 78 12.16 -10.64 6.86
C PHE A 78 11.26 -10.36 8.06
N SER A 79 11.54 -11.07 9.17
CA SER A 79 10.94 -10.78 10.47
C SER A 79 11.35 -9.39 10.94
N PHE A 80 10.57 -8.37 10.59
CA PHE A 80 10.56 -7.12 11.33
C PHE A 80 9.37 -7.14 12.28
N HIS A 81 9.64 -6.80 13.53
CA HIS A 81 8.60 -6.54 14.52
C HIS A 81 7.68 -5.43 13.99
N VAL A 82 6.47 -5.81 13.61
CA VAL A 82 5.43 -4.93 13.04
C VAL A 82 4.87 -3.93 14.07
N GLY A 83 5.46 -3.85 15.27
CA GLY A 83 4.93 -3.14 16.43
C GLY A 83 5.20 -1.64 16.51
N LEU A 84 5.95 -1.02 15.59
CA LEU A 84 6.36 0.39 15.73
C LEU A 84 5.89 1.33 14.60
N PHE A 85 5.21 0.84 13.56
CA PHE A 85 4.71 1.70 12.46
C PHE A 85 3.20 1.96 12.49
N PHE A 86 2.44 1.26 13.33
CA PHE A 86 0.98 1.37 13.42
C PHE A 86 0.47 2.17 14.65
N SER A 87 1.36 2.69 15.50
CA SER A 87 0.99 3.29 16.79
C SER A 87 0.75 4.80 16.73
N ASN A 88 0.04 5.31 15.71
CA ASN A 88 -0.45 6.68 15.79
C ASN A 88 -1.84 6.85 15.14
N PRO A 89 -2.93 6.57 15.88
CA PRO A 89 -4.29 6.67 15.37
C PRO A 89 -4.82 8.10 15.21
N LEU A 90 -4.03 9.15 15.48
CA LEU A 90 -4.54 10.53 15.55
C LEU A 90 -4.58 11.30 14.22
N LEU A 91 -4.27 10.69 13.08
CA LEU A 91 -4.28 11.39 11.78
C LEU A 91 -5.29 10.85 10.75
N TYR A 92 -6.12 9.87 11.11
CA TYR A 92 -7.21 9.39 10.25
C TYR A 92 -8.56 9.96 10.68
N THR A 93 -8.74 11.27 10.53
CA THR A 93 -10.08 11.86 10.42
C THR A 93 -10.27 12.29 8.97
N VAL A 94 -10.56 11.33 8.09
CA VAL A 94 -11.11 11.64 6.77
C VAL A 94 -12.56 12.00 7.01
N HIS A 95 -12.85 13.30 7.05
CA HIS A 95 -14.22 13.82 7.08
C HIS A 95 -14.87 13.53 5.72
N SER A 96 -15.33 12.29 5.51
CA SER A 96 -16.20 11.94 4.40
C SER A 96 -17.64 12.08 4.89
N SER A 97 -18.28 13.11 4.34
CA SER A 97 -19.66 13.51 4.51
C SER A 97 -20.62 12.31 4.41
N ILE A 98 -21.22 11.91 5.54
CA ILE A 98 -22.46 11.13 5.55
C ILE A 98 -23.45 11.91 6.40
N ALA A 99 -24.39 12.55 5.70
CA ALA A 99 -25.57 13.14 6.27
C ALA A 99 -26.38 12.06 7.02
N ILE A 100 -26.56 12.25 8.32
CA ILE A 100 -27.60 11.59 9.12
C ILE A 100 -28.49 12.72 9.66
N PRO A 101 -29.79 12.76 9.33
CA PRO A 101 -30.67 13.78 9.87
C PRO A 101 -31.09 13.36 11.28
N PHE A 102 -30.37 13.80 12.32
CA PHE A 102 -30.83 13.59 13.69
C PHE A 102 -31.65 14.80 14.18
N LEU A 103 -32.93 14.70 13.83
CA LEU A 103 -34.11 15.05 14.61
C LEU A 103 -33.92 16.03 15.81
N SER A 104 -34.39 17.24 15.56
CA SER A 104 -34.93 18.26 16.48
C SER A 104 -35.31 17.78 17.89
N LEU A 105 -34.57 18.22 18.91
CA LEU A 105 -35.06 18.31 20.30
C LEU A 105 -35.44 19.77 20.60
N ARG A 106 -36.69 20.11 20.27
CA ARG A 106 -37.39 21.28 20.83
C ARG A 106 -38.01 20.87 22.17
N LYS A 107 -37.65 21.63 23.22
CA LYS A 107 -38.43 22.03 24.41
C LYS A 107 -39.48 21.08 24.99
N VAL A 108 -39.29 20.71 26.26
CA VAL A 108 -40.36 20.52 27.26
C VAL A 108 -39.85 21.17 28.55
N VAL A 109 -40.33 22.39 28.83
CA VAL A 109 -41.18 22.79 29.98
C VAL A 109 -40.48 22.62 31.32
#